data_AF-A0A3C2B806-F1
#
_entry.id   AF-A0A3C2B806-F1
#
_cell.length_a   1.000
_cell.length_b   1.000
_cell.length_c   1.000
_cell.angle_alpha   90.00
_cell.angle_beta   90.00
_cell.angle_gamma   90.00
#
_symmetry.space_group_name_H-M   'P 1'
#
loop_
_entity.id
_entity.type
_entity.pdbx_description
1 polymer ?
#
loop_
_entity_poly.entity_id
_entity_poly.type
_entity_poly.pdbx_seq_one_letter_code
_entity_poly.pdbx_strand_id
1 'polypeptide(L)'
;TARKAAKAPLDPWDARTLEWITASPPKEHNFDRIPTVHALDEFFHRKYEEVESEGGHAKLVKVKTAEEILEEEESNGDAHIHLPSPSYWPIVLSFGLPVMAYGLIYNLILTVVGAAIVLLASFGWAIEPSVADDSDYDPPAGGEPSKELATLG
;
A
#
# COMPACT_ATOMS: atom_id res chain seq x y z
N THR A 1 10.53 9.04 16.48
CA THR A 1 9.89 9.85 17.54
C THR A 1 8.51 9.28 17.91
N ALA A 2 8.44 8.03 18.36
CA ALA A 2 7.18 7.28 18.40
C ALA A 2 6.24 7.58 19.59
N ARG A 3 6.66 8.32 20.62
CA ARG A 3 5.84 8.48 21.85
C ARG A 3 4.95 9.72 21.89
N LYS A 4 5.21 10.76 21.08
CA LYS A 4 4.43 12.02 21.06
C LYS A 4 4.88 13.01 19.97
N ALA A 5 4.99 12.57 18.72
CA ALA A 5 5.24 13.49 17.62
C ALA A 5 3.94 14.16 17.16
N ALA A 6 4.00 15.44 16.80
CA ALA A 6 2.91 16.09 16.07
C ALA A 6 2.66 15.34 14.75
N LYS A 7 1.42 15.34 14.25
CA LYS A 7 1.11 14.77 12.94
C LYS A 7 1.98 15.47 11.89
N ALA A 8 2.65 14.69 11.04
CA ALA A 8 3.44 15.25 9.96
C ALA A 8 2.52 16.05 9.02
N PRO A 9 2.94 17.23 8.54
CA PRO A 9 2.26 17.87 7.42
C PRO A 9 2.33 16.95 6.19
N LEU A 10 1.45 17.18 5.21
CA LEU A 10 1.34 16.30 4.04
C LEU A 10 2.62 16.34 3.19
N ASP A 11 3.15 17.54 2.96
CA ASP A 11 4.39 17.77 2.23
C ASP A 11 5.38 18.62 3.05
N PRO A 12 6.09 18.03 4.01
CA PRO A 12 7.00 18.75 4.91
C PRO A 12 8.21 19.36 4.19
N TRP A 13 8.56 18.87 2.99
CA TRP A 13 9.82 19.18 2.33
C TRP A 13 9.65 19.91 1.00
N ASP A 14 8.41 20.29 0.66
CA ASP A 14 8.05 20.77 -0.69
C ASP A 14 8.56 19.81 -1.78
N ALA A 15 8.31 18.52 -1.60
CA ALA A 15 8.86 17.45 -2.41
C ALA A 15 8.27 17.40 -3.83
N ARG A 16 8.84 16.55 -4.69
CA ARG A 16 8.64 16.64 -6.16
C ARG A 16 7.95 15.42 -6.77
N THR A 17 7.92 14.32 -6.05
CA THR A 17 7.58 12.97 -6.53
C THR A 17 6.24 12.48 -5.96
N LEU A 18 5.70 11.41 -6.53
CA LEU A 18 4.33 10.94 -6.28
C LEU A 18 4.07 10.47 -4.85
N GLU A 19 5.08 9.99 -4.13
CA GLU A 19 4.89 9.53 -2.74
C GLU A 19 4.43 10.66 -1.80
N TRP A 20 4.56 11.92 -2.22
CA TRP A 20 4.14 13.11 -1.47
C TRP A 20 2.77 13.65 -1.88
N ILE A 21 2.11 13.02 -2.86
CA ILE A 21 0.72 13.35 -3.19
C ILE A 21 -0.28 12.70 -2.21
N THR A 22 0.15 11.64 -1.53
CA THR A 22 -0.70 10.84 -0.63
C THR A 22 -0.79 11.46 0.76
N ALA A 23 -1.78 11.04 1.54
CA ALA A 23 -1.89 11.39 2.95
C ALA A 23 -0.64 10.96 3.77
N SER A 24 -0.49 11.54 4.96
CA SER A 24 0.56 11.16 5.93
C SER A 24 -0.05 10.63 7.24
N PRO A 25 0.01 9.32 7.51
CA PRO A 25 0.51 8.23 6.65
C PRO A 25 -0.39 7.96 5.42
N PRO A 26 0.12 7.27 4.38
CA PRO A 26 -0.68 6.89 3.22
C PRO A 26 -1.84 5.97 3.60
N LYS A 27 -2.92 6.01 2.80
CA LYS A 27 -4.03 5.05 2.90
C LYS A 27 -3.56 3.65 2.48
N GLU A 28 -4.30 2.60 2.84
CA GLU A 28 -3.93 1.21 2.49
C GLU A 28 -3.80 1.00 0.98
N HIS A 29 -4.61 1.70 0.19
CA HIS A 29 -4.56 1.71 -1.27
C HIS A 29 -3.60 2.74 -1.88
N ASN A 30 -2.85 3.48 -1.07
CA ASN A 30 -1.95 4.57 -1.44
C ASN A 30 -2.64 5.76 -2.14
N PHE A 31 -3.10 5.59 -3.39
CA PHE A 31 -3.69 6.64 -4.22
C PHE A 31 -5.18 6.37 -4.44
N ASP A 32 -6.03 7.36 -4.20
CA ASP A 32 -7.49 7.22 -4.37
C ASP A 32 -7.92 6.98 -5.82
N ARG A 33 -7.06 7.30 -6.79
CA ARG A 33 -7.17 6.92 -8.20
C ARG A 33 -5.78 6.73 -8.79
N ILE A 34 -5.67 6.12 -9.96
CA ILE A 34 -4.37 6.01 -10.66
C ILE A 34 -3.93 7.40 -11.15
N PRO A 35 -2.81 7.97 -10.65
CA PRO A 35 -2.36 9.29 -11.05
C PRO A 35 -1.82 9.26 -12.49
N THR A 36 -2.24 10.22 -13.32
CA THR A 36 -1.68 10.45 -14.65
C THR A 36 -0.38 11.23 -14.53
N VAL A 37 0.70 10.73 -15.15
CA VAL A 37 2.04 11.33 -15.10
C VAL A 37 2.40 11.94 -16.45
N HIS A 38 2.71 13.24 -16.45
CA HIS A 38 3.11 14.00 -17.64
C HIS A 38 4.58 14.42 -17.60
N ALA A 39 5.21 14.41 -16.43
CA ALA A 39 6.61 14.78 -16.25
C ALA A 39 7.28 13.95 -15.15
N LEU A 40 8.62 13.96 -15.11
CA LEU A 40 9.41 13.26 -14.09
C LEU A 40 9.02 13.69 -12.66
N ASP A 41 8.86 15.01 -12.48
CA ASP A 41 8.50 15.63 -11.21
C ASP A 41 7.00 15.98 -11.21
N GLU A 42 6.15 14.97 -11.30
CA GLU A 42 4.70 15.14 -11.47
C GLU A 42 4.08 15.98 -10.34
N PHE A 43 4.42 15.69 -9.08
CA PHE A 43 3.88 16.43 -7.95
C PHE A 43 4.38 17.89 -7.90
N PHE A 44 5.61 18.14 -8.37
CA PHE A 44 6.11 19.50 -8.52
C PHE A 44 5.32 20.29 -9.56
N HIS A 45 5.08 19.74 -10.75
CA HIS A 45 4.33 20.42 -11.81
C HIS A 45 2.83 20.59 -11.51
N ARG A 46 2.28 19.77 -10.60
CA ARG A 46 0.92 20.00 -10.06
C ARG A 46 0.87 21.17 -9.08
N LYS A 47 1.96 21.44 -8.35
CA LYS A 47 2.07 22.56 -7.40
C LYS A 47 2.50 23.85 -8.07
N TYR A 48 3.35 23.80 -9.09
CA TYR A 48 4.01 24.96 -9.68
C TYR A 48 3.77 25.06 -11.19
N GLU A 49 3.48 26.28 -11.65
CA GLU A 49 3.34 26.62 -13.08
C GLU A 49 4.36 27.72 -13.45
N GLU A 50 4.83 27.67 -14.70
CA GLU A 50 5.69 28.70 -15.26
C GLU A 50 4.85 29.83 -15.86
N VAL A 51 4.98 31.03 -15.28
CA VAL A 51 4.30 32.24 -15.75
C VAL A 51 5.33 33.19 -16.37
N GLU A 52 5.00 33.76 -17.54
CA GLU A 52 5.84 34.79 -18.16
C GLU A 52 5.78 36.09 -17.35
N SER A 53 6.93 36.53 -16.82
CA SER A 53 7.05 37.82 -16.16
C SER A 53 7.18 38.95 -17.17
N GLU A 54 6.81 40.18 -16.80
CA GLU A 54 6.86 41.41 -17.64
C GLU A 54 8.20 41.70 -18.34
N GLY A 55 9.28 40.99 -17.98
CA GLY A 55 10.62 41.07 -18.62
C GLY A 55 10.98 39.90 -19.55
N GLY A 56 10.05 39.01 -19.91
CA GLY A 56 10.32 37.87 -20.81
C GLY A 56 11.04 36.68 -20.18
N HIS A 57 11.08 36.62 -18.84
CA HIS A 57 11.65 35.48 -18.09
C HIS A 57 10.52 34.62 -17.50
N ALA A 58 10.63 33.30 -17.63
CA ALA A 58 9.74 32.36 -16.96
C ALA A 58 9.97 32.39 -15.44
N LYS A 59 8.89 32.57 -14.69
CA LYS A 59 8.87 32.56 -13.23
C LYS A 59 7.97 31.42 -12.75
N LEU A 60 8.51 30.56 -11.89
CA LEU A 60 7.73 29.51 -11.23
C LEU A 60 6.86 30.13 -10.13
N VAL A 61 5.56 29.88 -10.18
CA VAL A 61 4.59 30.32 -9.18
C VAL A 61 3.86 29.11 -8.62
N LYS A 62 3.68 29.05 -7.30
CA LYS A 62 2.90 28.00 -6.65
C LYS A 62 1.41 28.26 -6.90
N VAL A 63 0.77 27.36 -7.63
CA VAL A 63 -0.64 27.46 -8.06
C VAL A 63 -1.54 26.62 -7.17
N LYS A 64 -1.05 25.48 -6.67
CA LYS A 64 -1.78 24.58 -5.77
C LYS A 64 -0.98 24.21 -4.53
N THR A 65 -1.67 24.02 -3.42
CA THR A 65 -1.09 23.43 -2.21
C THR A 65 -1.13 21.90 -2.26
N ALA A 66 -0.38 21.24 -1.38
CA ALA A 66 -0.35 19.78 -1.33
C ALA A 66 -1.71 19.22 -0.86
N GLU A 67 -2.37 19.94 0.04
CA GLU A 67 -3.69 19.63 0.58
C GLU A 67 -4.78 19.76 -0.48
N GLU A 68 -4.75 20.81 -1.31
CA GLU A 68 -5.68 20.98 -2.43
C GLU A 68 -5.54 19.86 -3.47
N ILE A 69 -4.30 19.43 -3.76
CA ILE A 69 -4.07 18.32 -4.68
C ILE A 69 -4.60 17.01 -4.09
N LEU A 70 -4.39 16.75 -2.80
CA LEU A 70 -4.95 15.56 -2.16
C LEU A 70 -6.49 15.58 -2.19
N GLU A 71 -7.13 16.70 -1.90
CA GLU A 71 -8.60 16.83 -1.96
C GLU A 71 -9.13 16.60 -3.40
N GLU A 72 -8.41 17.06 -4.41
CA GLU A 72 -8.71 16.77 -5.82
C GLU A 72 -8.58 15.26 -6.15
N GLU A 73 -7.56 14.59 -5.63
CA GLU A 73 -7.39 13.13 -5.81
C GLU A 73 -8.48 12.35 -5.07
N GLU A 74 -8.86 12.77 -3.86
CA GLU A 74 -9.92 12.15 -3.05
C GLU A 74 -11.30 12.31 -3.67
N SER A 75 -11.61 13.51 -4.19
CA SER A 75 -12.90 13.79 -4.84
C SER A 75 -13.09 13.07 -6.16
N ASN A 76 -11.99 12.72 -6.84
CA ASN A 76 -11.97 11.94 -8.08
C ASN A 76 -11.58 10.48 -7.85
N GLY A 77 -11.70 9.98 -6.63
CA GLY A 77 -11.32 8.61 -6.27
C GLY A 77 -12.13 7.54 -7.02
N ASP A 78 -11.48 6.42 -7.31
CA ASP A 78 -12.09 5.27 -7.94
C ASP A 78 -13.08 4.60 -6.97
N ALA A 79 -14.29 4.29 -7.46
CA ALA A 79 -15.36 3.72 -6.63
C ALA A 79 -15.06 2.30 -6.12
N HIS A 80 -14.17 1.58 -6.81
CA HIS A 80 -13.85 0.21 -6.50
C HIS A 80 -12.34 -0.02 -6.57
N ILE A 81 -11.73 -0.13 -5.40
CA ILE A 81 -10.31 -0.37 -5.23
C ILE A 81 -10.14 -1.76 -4.64
N HIS A 82 -9.47 -2.65 -5.37
CA HIS A 82 -9.19 -4.00 -4.92
C HIS A 82 -7.83 -4.06 -4.22
N LEU A 83 -7.83 -4.52 -2.96
CA LEU A 83 -6.61 -4.84 -2.23
C LEU A 83 -6.39 -6.36 -2.21
N PRO A 84 -5.15 -6.83 -2.34
CA PRO A 84 -4.85 -8.25 -2.17
C PRO A 84 -5.20 -8.69 -0.75
N SER A 85 -5.80 -9.88 -0.62
CA SER A 85 -6.10 -10.47 0.68
C SER A 85 -4.82 -10.88 1.42
N PRO A 86 -4.79 -10.81 2.76
CA PRO A 86 -3.66 -11.31 3.53
C PRO A 86 -3.52 -12.83 3.38
N SER A 87 -2.28 -13.33 3.38
CA SER A 87 -1.96 -14.77 3.26
C SER A 87 -0.99 -15.21 4.35
N TYR A 88 -1.27 -16.36 4.97
CA TYR A 88 -0.39 -16.98 5.97
C TYR A 88 0.70 -17.85 5.36
N TRP A 89 0.59 -18.24 4.09
CA TRP A 89 1.54 -19.18 3.48
C TRP A 89 2.98 -18.66 3.36
N PRO A 90 3.24 -17.37 3.04
CA PRO A 90 4.59 -16.85 2.98
C PRO A 90 5.36 -17.01 4.30
N ILE A 91 4.71 -16.78 5.45
CA ILE A 91 5.37 -16.92 6.76
C ILE A 91 5.63 -18.40 7.10
N VAL A 92 4.69 -19.30 6.77
CA VAL A 92 4.86 -20.75 6.98
C VAL A 92 5.99 -21.31 6.09
N LEU A 93 6.04 -20.91 4.82
CA LEU A 93 7.09 -21.29 3.89
C LEU A 93 8.45 -20.78 4.37
N SER A 94 8.52 -19.51 4.76
CA SER A 94 9.73 -18.89 5.32
C SER A 94 10.24 -19.65 6.54
N PHE A 95 9.35 -20.13 7.42
CA PHE A 95 9.72 -20.93 8.58
C PHE A 95 10.21 -22.34 8.22
N GLY A 96 9.68 -22.95 7.18
CA GLY A 96 10.11 -24.28 6.71
C GLY A 96 11.56 -24.31 6.21
N LEU A 97 12.05 -23.22 5.62
CA LEU A 97 13.40 -23.13 5.05
C LEU A 97 14.52 -23.26 6.12
N PRO A 98 14.52 -22.49 7.22
CA PRO A 98 15.46 -22.70 8.33
C PRO A 98 15.41 -24.11 8.93
N VAL A 99 14.22 -24.69 9.08
CA VAL A 99 14.06 -26.06 9.61
C VAL A 99 14.74 -27.07 8.69
N MET A 100 14.52 -26.94 7.38
CA MET A 100 15.13 -27.81 6.36
C MET A 100 16.66 -27.65 6.32
N ALA A 101 17.15 -26.41 6.31
CA ALA A 101 18.58 -26.11 6.26
C ALA A 101 19.30 -26.60 7.53
N TYR A 102 18.69 -26.40 8.71
CA TYR A 102 19.23 -26.92 9.97
C TYR A 102 19.28 -28.45 9.97
N GLY A 103 18.22 -29.10 9.48
CA GLY A 103 18.20 -30.55 9.31
C GLY A 103 19.31 -31.05 8.39
N LEU A 104 19.58 -30.35 7.28
CA LEU A 104 20.63 -30.76 6.34
C LEU A 104 22.01 -30.83 6.99
N ILE A 105 22.28 -29.97 7.97
CA ILE A 105 23.56 -29.91 8.68
C ILE A 105 23.65 -31.00 9.77
N TYR A 106 22.56 -31.22 10.53
CA TYR A 106 22.63 -31.98 11.78
C TYR A 106 21.79 -33.26 11.83
N ASN A 107 20.70 -33.36 11.07
CA ASN A 107 19.78 -34.49 11.11
C ASN A 107 18.88 -34.60 9.87
N LEU A 108 19.07 -35.67 9.09
CA LEU A 108 18.31 -35.92 7.86
C LEU A 108 16.78 -36.00 8.07
N ILE A 109 16.31 -36.45 9.24
CA ILE A 109 14.86 -36.48 9.56
C ILE A 109 14.30 -35.05 9.62
N LEU A 110 15.03 -34.11 10.24
CA LEU A 110 14.63 -32.72 10.27
C LEU A 110 14.62 -32.08 8.87
N THR A 111 15.50 -32.53 7.97
CA THR A 111 15.47 -32.12 6.56
C THR A 111 14.17 -32.54 5.91
N VAL A 112 13.74 -33.79 6.11
CA VAL A 112 12.48 -34.30 5.56
C VAL A 112 11.28 -33.53 6.12
N VAL A 113 11.27 -33.22 7.42
CA VAL A 113 10.22 -32.40 8.03
C VAL A 113 10.18 -31.00 7.44
N GLY A 114 11.32 -30.31 7.33
CA GLY A 114 11.39 -28.99 6.71
C GLY A 114 10.97 -29.01 5.23
N ALA A 115 11.38 -30.04 4.49
CA ALA A 115 10.96 -30.26 3.10
C ALA A 115 9.45 -30.45 2.97
N ALA A 116 8.84 -31.22 3.87
CA ALA A 116 7.40 -31.40 3.91
C ALA A 116 6.67 -30.06 4.19
N ILE A 117 7.16 -29.26 5.15
CA ILE A 117 6.57 -27.94 5.44
C ILE A 117 6.63 -27.04 4.21
N VAL A 118 7.77 -26.96 3.52
CA VAL A 118 7.93 -26.12 2.32
C VAL A 118 7.04 -26.59 1.18
N LEU A 119 6.93 -27.90 0.96
CA LEU A 119 6.06 -28.47 -0.08
C LEU A 119 4.58 -28.19 0.20
N LEU A 120 4.13 -28.42 1.43
CA LEU A 120 2.75 -28.15 1.83
C LEU A 120 2.42 -26.66 1.80
N ALA A 121 3.34 -25.81 2.24
CA ALA A 121 3.14 -24.36 2.20
C ALA A 121 3.07 -23.83 0.76
N SER A 122 3.96 -24.30 -0.12
CA SER A 122 3.93 -23.96 -1.54
C SER A 122 2.65 -24.43 -2.21
N PHE A 123 2.20 -25.65 -1.91
CA PHE A 123 0.97 -26.20 -2.44
C PHE A 123 -0.25 -25.42 -1.94
N GLY A 124 -0.32 -25.15 -0.64
CA GLY A 124 -1.39 -24.37 -0.02
C GLY A 124 -1.48 -22.95 -0.59
N TRP A 125 -0.32 -22.31 -0.81
CA TRP A 125 -0.27 -21.01 -1.45
C TRP A 125 -0.72 -21.04 -2.91
N ALA A 126 -0.35 -22.08 -3.65
CA ALA A 126 -0.71 -22.22 -5.07
C ALA A 126 -2.22 -22.42 -5.31
N ILE A 127 -2.95 -22.94 -4.31
CA ILE A 127 -4.40 -23.16 -4.38
C ILE A 127 -5.19 -22.06 -3.66
N GLU A 128 -4.52 -21.15 -2.96
CA GLU A 128 -5.17 -20.02 -2.28
C GLU A 128 -5.76 -19.07 -3.33
N PRO A 129 -7.03 -18.63 -3.18
CA PRO A 129 -7.59 -17.63 -4.07
C PRO A 129 -6.81 -16.32 -3.95
N SER A 130 -6.58 -15.65 -5.07
CA SER A 130 -5.80 -14.39 -5.11
C SER A 130 -6.52 -13.20 -4.48
N VAL A 131 -7.83 -13.33 -4.28
CA VAL A 131 -8.72 -12.30 -3.71
C VAL A 131 -9.71 -13.00 -2.78
N ALA A 132 -10.05 -12.36 -1.66
CA ALA A 132 -11.11 -12.83 -0.78
C ALA A 132 -12.48 -12.54 -1.42
N ASP A 133 -13.54 -13.21 -0.96
CA ASP A 133 -14.89 -12.90 -1.43
C ASP A 133 -15.30 -11.51 -0.94
N ASP A 134 -16.16 -10.81 -1.69
CA ASP A 134 -16.67 -9.47 -1.32
C ASP A 134 -17.30 -9.45 0.10
N SER A 135 -17.78 -10.59 0.60
CA SER A 135 -18.34 -10.74 1.95
C SER A 135 -17.33 -10.78 3.10
N ASP A 136 -16.05 -10.93 2.76
CA ASP A 136 -14.95 -11.09 3.72
C ASP A 136 -14.26 -9.74 3.99
N TYR A 137 -14.60 -8.71 3.22
CA TYR A 137 -14.19 -7.33 3.46
C TYR A 137 -15.14 -6.67 4.46
N ASP A 138 -14.61 -5.74 5.26
CA ASP A 138 -15.45 -4.92 6.12
C ASP A 138 -16.39 -4.06 5.27
N PRO A 139 -17.69 -4.00 5.59
CA PRO A 139 -18.61 -3.15 4.88
C PRO A 139 -18.18 -1.67 5.02
N PRO A 140 -18.46 -0.83 4.01
CA PRO A 140 -18.34 0.62 4.18
C PRO A 140 -19.19 1.06 5.38
N ALA A 141 -18.80 2.16 6.04
CA ALA A 141 -19.46 2.66 7.24
C ALA A 141 -21.00 2.74 7.07
N GLY A 142 -21.73 1.76 7.62
CA GLY A 142 -23.18 1.61 7.50
C GLY A 142 -23.71 0.32 6.87
N GLY A 143 -22.85 -0.60 6.39
CA GLY A 143 -23.26 -1.92 5.89
C GLY A 143 -23.29 -3.04 6.94
N GLU A 144 -23.93 -4.17 6.61
CA GLU A 144 -24.01 -5.34 7.50
C GLU A 144 -22.63 -5.99 7.72
N PRO A 145 -22.30 -6.40 8.95
CA PRO A 145 -20.97 -6.89 9.31
C PRO A 145 -20.59 -8.18 8.55
N SER A 146 -19.29 -8.36 8.31
CA SER A 146 -18.72 -9.55 7.66
C SER A 146 -19.09 -10.84 8.41
N LYS A 147 -19.07 -11.98 7.69
CA LYS A 147 -19.48 -13.30 8.23
C LYS A 147 -18.74 -13.69 9.52
N GLU A 148 -17.50 -13.22 9.69
CA GLU A 148 -16.69 -13.46 10.89
C GLU A 148 -17.27 -12.76 12.13
N LEU A 149 -17.83 -11.56 11.98
CA LEU A 149 -18.47 -10.80 13.06
C LEU A 149 -19.90 -11.27 13.35
N ALA A 150 -20.61 -11.81 12.35
CA ALA A 150 -21.97 -12.30 12.50
C ALA A 150 -22.09 -13.56 13.39
N THR A 151 -21.02 -14.35 13.52
CA THR A 151 -21.02 -15.60 14.32
C THR A 151 -20.63 -15.41 15.78
N LEU A 152 -20.23 -14.18 16.17
CA LEU A 152 -19.86 -13.81 17.54
C LEU A 152 -20.99 -13.07 18.30
N GLY A 153 -22.21 -13.07 17.76
CA GLY A 153 -23.42 -12.50 18.38
C GLY A 153 -24.24 -13.51 19.17
#